data_AF-A0A1V5KQC9-F1
#
_entry.id   AF-A0A1V5KQC9-F1
#
_cell.length_a   1.000
_cell.length_b   1.000
_cell.length_c   1.000
_cell.angle_alpha   90.00
_cell.angle_beta   90.00
_cell.angle_gamma   90.00
#
_symmetry.space_group_name_H-M   'P 1'
#
loop_
_entity.id
_entity.type
_entity.pdbx_description
1 polymer ?
#
loop_
_entity_poly.entity_id
_entity_poly.type
_entity_poly.pdbx_seq_one_letter_code
_entity_poly.pdbx_strand_id
1 'polypeptide(L)'
;MEGILVRGLDLSNPQNYSDIRLQIKDGDVLLYEGYTLPSRVIRWATRSRYTHAGVAVWWNDRLMVLEAVGRGVSVTPLSANLRHYHGHVQWFTTRKPVSQAKRRGMIQFAQQELGKGYALWKSIVLGFFILFHRGVDTRDRLRRENKLYCSWYVAQIYNAVGLDLKKGVSDRFMTPEDIARSPLLVRRGVLKMHRDK
;
A
#
# COMPACT_ATOMS: atom_id res chain seq x y z
N MET A 1 -11.01 -39.04 0.36
CA MET A 1 -11.07 -37.66 -0.17
C MET A 1 -11.03 -36.71 1.02
N GLU A 2 -9.86 -36.56 1.62
CA GLU A 2 -9.69 -35.74 2.82
C GLU A 2 -9.52 -34.26 2.44
N GLY A 3 -10.36 -33.43 3.05
CA GLY A 3 -10.31 -31.98 2.94
C GLY A 3 -9.01 -31.45 3.53
N ILE A 4 -8.26 -30.72 2.70
CA ILE A 4 -7.09 -29.96 3.10
C ILE A 4 -7.55 -28.89 4.10
N LEU A 5 -7.27 -29.13 5.38
CA LEU A 5 -7.31 -28.12 6.44
C LEU A 5 -6.41 -26.95 6.02
N VAL A 6 -7.02 -25.81 5.71
CA VAL A 6 -6.33 -24.52 5.59
C VAL A 6 -5.82 -24.16 6.99
N ARG A 7 -4.60 -24.60 7.32
CA ARG A 7 -3.90 -24.22 8.55
C ARG A 7 -3.90 -22.70 8.67
N GLY A 8 -4.37 -22.21 9.81
CA GLY A 8 -4.42 -20.79 10.14
C GLY A 8 -3.07 -20.14 9.92
N LEU A 9 -3.05 -19.06 9.14
CA LEU A 9 -1.85 -18.27 8.92
C LEU A 9 -1.47 -17.64 10.25
N ASP A 10 -0.27 -17.96 10.76
CA ASP A 10 0.30 -17.24 11.88
C ASP A 10 0.59 -15.79 11.45
N LEU A 11 -0.22 -14.87 11.96
CA LEU A 11 -0.11 -13.44 11.68
C LEU A 11 1.06 -12.76 12.41
N SER A 12 1.81 -13.50 13.23
CA SER A 12 2.90 -13.00 14.08
C SER A 12 4.30 -13.39 13.62
N ASN A 13 4.44 -14.35 12.69
CA ASN A 13 5.73 -14.86 12.22
C ASN A 13 5.88 -14.68 10.69
N PRO A 14 7.09 -14.40 10.15
CA PRO A 14 7.27 -14.23 8.72
C PRO A 14 7.05 -15.58 8.04
N GLN A 15 6.15 -15.60 7.06
CA GLN A 15 5.87 -16.81 6.31
C GLN A 15 6.83 -16.94 5.14
N ASN A 16 7.15 -18.17 4.75
CA ASN A 16 7.97 -18.39 3.57
C ASN A 16 7.23 -17.87 2.33
N TYR A 17 7.84 -16.90 1.66
CA TYR A 17 7.25 -16.22 0.51
C TYR A 17 6.80 -17.19 -0.60
N SER A 18 7.53 -18.29 -0.83
CA SER A 18 7.16 -19.29 -1.84
C SER A 18 5.78 -19.91 -1.57
N ASP A 19 5.45 -20.09 -0.30
CA ASP A 19 4.29 -20.87 0.14
C ASP A 19 3.03 -20.00 0.15
N ILE A 20 3.21 -18.69 0.36
CA ILE A 20 2.10 -17.76 0.56
C ILE A 20 1.79 -16.89 -0.65
N ARG A 21 2.74 -16.73 -1.59
CA ARG A 21 2.56 -15.83 -2.73
C ARG A 21 1.33 -16.18 -3.57
N LEU A 22 0.99 -17.47 -3.70
CA LEU A 22 -0.18 -17.94 -4.46
C LEU A 22 -1.51 -17.54 -3.81
N GLN A 23 -1.50 -17.15 -2.54
CA GLN A 23 -2.69 -16.66 -1.84
C GLN A 23 -2.91 -15.16 -2.04
N ILE A 24 -1.88 -14.42 -2.47
CA ILE A 24 -1.95 -12.99 -2.72
C ILE A 24 -2.67 -12.75 -4.04
N LYS A 25 -3.66 -11.85 -4.02
CA LYS A 25 -4.51 -11.57 -5.18
C LYS A 25 -4.23 -10.19 -5.75
N ASP A 26 -4.59 -10.01 -7.02
CA ASP A 26 -4.55 -8.70 -7.68
C ASP A 26 -5.34 -7.64 -6.91
N GLY A 27 -4.70 -6.53 -6.58
CA GLY A 27 -5.32 -5.46 -5.82
C GLY A 27 -5.13 -5.58 -4.31
N ASP A 28 -4.52 -6.67 -3.80
CA ASP A 28 -4.18 -6.76 -2.39
C ASP A 28 -3.11 -5.73 -2.01
N VAL A 29 -3.14 -5.26 -0.77
CA VAL A 29 -2.28 -4.16 -0.30
C VAL A 29 -1.07 -4.70 0.45
N LEU A 30 0.07 -4.09 0.20
CA LEU A 30 1.30 -4.27 0.95
C LEU A 30 1.58 -3.01 1.76
N LEU A 31 1.71 -3.16 3.06
CA LEU A 31 2.09 -2.07 3.97
C LEU A 31 3.48 -2.32 4.53
N TYR A 32 4.28 -1.26 4.52
CA TYR A 32 5.70 -1.32 4.79
C TYR A 32 6.07 -0.50 6.02
N GLU A 33 6.89 -1.08 6.89
CA GLU A 33 7.46 -0.43 8.06
C GLU A 33 8.97 -0.34 7.87
N GLY A 34 9.44 0.74 7.23
CA GLY A 34 10.87 0.91 6.92
C GLY A 34 11.64 1.39 8.14
N TYR A 35 12.92 1.06 8.28
CA TYR A 35 13.74 1.52 9.42
C TYR A 35 14.77 2.59 9.08
N THR A 36 14.75 3.08 7.84
CA THR A 36 15.65 4.15 7.39
C THR A 36 15.36 5.49 8.09
N LEU A 37 16.32 6.42 8.08
CA LEU A 37 16.17 7.76 8.68
C LEU A 37 14.92 8.51 8.17
N PRO A 38 14.61 8.53 6.84
CA PRO A 38 13.35 9.11 6.35
C PRO A 38 12.10 8.40 6.89
N SER A 39 12.16 7.09 7.06
CA SER A 39 11.05 6.31 7.61
C SER A 39 10.73 6.70 9.07
N ARG A 40 11.75 7.04 9.88
CA ARG A 40 11.56 7.52 11.26
C ARG A 40 10.76 8.82 11.31
N VAL A 41 11.04 9.75 10.40
CA VAL A 41 10.34 11.04 10.31
C VAL A 41 8.87 10.84 9.96
N ILE A 42 8.56 9.97 8.99
CA ILE A 42 7.16 9.66 8.66
C ILE A 42 6.45 9.07 9.87
N ARG A 43 7.03 8.04 10.51
CA ARG A 43 6.37 7.39 11.64
C ARG A 43 6.02 8.38 12.75
N TRP A 44 6.96 9.29 13.02
CA TRP A 44 6.76 10.35 14.00
C TRP A 44 5.63 11.31 13.56
N ALA A 45 5.68 11.80 12.32
CA ALA A 45 4.71 12.77 11.80
C ALA A 45 3.30 12.20 11.66
N THR A 46 3.16 10.95 11.23
CA THR A 46 1.87 10.28 11.01
C THR A 46 1.40 9.49 12.23
N ARG A 47 2.19 9.46 13.32
CA ARG A 47 1.96 8.64 14.52
C ARG A 47 1.58 7.19 14.17
N SER A 48 2.25 6.62 13.18
CA SER A 48 1.97 5.28 12.65
C SER A 48 3.27 4.51 12.47
N ARG A 49 3.21 3.18 12.53
CA ARG A 49 4.35 2.32 12.17
C ARG A 49 4.56 2.21 10.66
N TYR A 50 3.49 2.38 9.87
CA TYR A 50 3.55 2.23 8.42
C TYR A 50 4.08 3.50 7.77
N THR A 51 4.99 3.28 6.82
CA THR A 51 5.76 4.34 6.16
C THR A 51 5.60 4.35 4.66
N HIS A 52 5.12 3.24 4.09
CA HIS A 52 4.94 3.10 2.66
C HIS A 52 3.85 2.07 2.34
N ALA A 53 3.30 2.15 1.13
CA ALA A 53 2.21 1.29 0.67
C ALA A 53 2.36 0.96 -0.82
N GLY A 54 1.93 -0.23 -1.22
CA GLY A 54 1.88 -0.68 -2.60
C GLY A 54 0.74 -1.67 -2.84
N VAL A 55 0.48 -1.97 -4.11
CA VAL A 55 -0.54 -2.93 -4.53
C VAL A 55 0.12 -4.12 -5.21
N ALA A 56 -0.27 -5.33 -4.81
CA ALA A 56 0.15 -6.57 -5.44
C ALA A 56 -0.57 -6.77 -6.77
N VAL A 57 0.17 -7.19 -7.80
CA VAL A 57 -0.36 -7.51 -9.12
C VAL A 57 0.36 -8.73 -9.70
N TRP A 58 -0.40 -9.66 -10.25
CA TRP A 58 0.09 -10.76 -11.05
C TRP A 58 0.33 -10.30 -12.48
N TRP A 59 1.54 -10.54 -12.96
CA TRP A 59 1.96 -10.31 -14.33
C TRP A 59 2.41 -11.65 -14.89
N ASN A 60 1.46 -12.36 -15.50
CA ASN A 60 1.57 -13.80 -15.77
C ASN A 60 1.89 -14.54 -14.45
N ASP A 61 2.94 -15.36 -14.43
CA ASP A 61 3.34 -16.15 -13.25
C ASP A 61 4.21 -15.36 -12.26
N ARG A 62 4.38 -14.05 -12.46
CA ARG A 62 5.19 -13.20 -11.59
C ARG A 62 4.31 -12.30 -10.74
N LEU A 63 4.44 -12.45 -9.43
CA LEU A 63 3.84 -11.53 -8.48
C LEU A 63 4.73 -10.29 -8.33
N MET A 64 4.16 -9.15 -8.69
CA MET A 64 4.80 -7.84 -8.72
C MET A 64 4.16 -6.93 -7.66
N VAL A 65 4.82 -5.82 -7.36
CA VAL A 65 4.26 -4.70 -6.60
C VAL A 65 4.27 -3.45 -7.47
N LEU A 66 3.12 -2.78 -7.51
CA LEU A 66 2.95 -1.44 -8.06
C LEU A 66 2.95 -0.44 -6.90
N GLU A 67 3.83 0.56 -6.98
CA GLU A 67 4.03 1.53 -5.91
C GLU A 67 4.50 2.88 -6.43
N ALA A 68 4.08 3.96 -5.76
CA ALA A 68 4.60 5.30 -5.99
C ALA A 68 5.77 5.56 -5.04
N VAL A 69 6.98 5.67 -5.58
CA VAL A 69 8.24 5.89 -4.85
C VAL A 69 8.94 7.13 -5.41
N GLY A 70 10.06 7.59 -4.82
CA GLY A 70 10.72 8.84 -5.21
C GLY A 70 11.01 9.03 -6.71
N ARG A 71 11.19 7.94 -7.47
CA ARG A 71 11.38 7.93 -8.93
C ARG A 71 10.09 7.93 -9.77
N GLY A 72 8.93 7.96 -9.13
CA GLY A 72 7.61 7.86 -9.77
C GLY A 72 6.86 6.56 -9.45
N VAL A 73 5.72 6.38 -10.11
CA VAL A 73 4.95 5.13 -10.08
C VAL A 73 5.72 4.07 -10.85
N SER A 74 6.11 3.00 -10.17
CA SER A 74 6.94 1.93 -10.74
C SER A 74 6.42 0.55 -10.36
N VAL A 75 6.90 -0.45 -11.09
CA VAL A 75 6.63 -1.87 -10.85
C VAL A 75 7.92 -2.61 -10.56
N THR A 76 7.92 -3.50 -9.57
CA THR A 76 9.06 -4.39 -9.29
C THR A 76 8.59 -5.79 -8.92
N PRO A 77 9.38 -6.86 -9.16
CA PRO A 77 9.06 -8.17 -8.64
C PRO A 77 8.96 -8.13 -7.11
N LEU A 78 7.87 -8.65 -6.54
CA LEU A 78 7.64 -8.58 -5.09
C LEU A 78 8.76 -9.30 -4.33
N SER A 79 9.27 -10.41 -4.84
CA SER A 79 10.41 -11.12 -4.26
C SER A 79 11.68 -10.27 -4.16
N ALA A 80 11.98 -9.45 -5.19
CA ALA A 80 13.11 -8.54 -5.18
C ALA A 80 12.86 -7.35 -4.23
N ASN A 81 11.65 -6.77 -4.26
CA ASN A 81 11.22 -5.72 -3.35
C ASN A 81 11.38 -6.17 -1.88
N LEU A 82 10.87 -7.35 -1.51
CA LEU A 82 11.02 -7.93 -0.18
C LEU A 82 12.49 -8.14 0.20
N ARG A 83 13.32 -8.64 -0.72
CA ARG A 83 14.75 -8.87 -0.45
C ARG A 83 15.47 -7.58 -0.06
N HIS A 84 15.28 -6.52 -0.84
CA HIS A 84 16.00 -5.25 -0.68
C HIS A 84 15.38 -4.29 0.34
N TYR A 85 14.11 -4.47 0.72
CA TYR A 85 13.46 -3.56 1.65
C TYR A 85 14.00 -3.68 3.09
N HIS A 86 14.52 -2.59 3.66
CA HIS A 86 14.99 -2.57 5.05
C HIS A 86 13.83 -2.28 6.01
N GLY A 87 13.02 -3.31 6.31
CA GLY A 87 11.84 -3.16 7.15
C GLY A 87 10.90 -4.36 7.19
N HIS A 88 9.79 -4.23 7.94
CA HIS A 88 8.71 -5.20 7.89
C HIS A 88 7.80 -4.94 6.70
N VAL A 89 7.22 -6.01 6.17
CA VAL A 89 6.20 -5.94 5.12
C VAL A 89 5.02 -6.81 5.52
N GLN A 90 3.85 -6.18 5.62
CA GLN A 90 2.59 -6.83 5.96
C GLN A 90 1.67 -6.85 4.75
N TRP A 91 0.93 -7.94 4.59
CA TRP A 91 -0.03 -8.13 3.51
C TRP A 91 -1.46 -8.01 4.02
N PHE A 92 -2.26 -7.24 3.30
CA PHE A 92 -3.68 -6.98 3.55
C PHE A 92 -4.51 -7.39 2.33
N THR A 93 -5.65 -8.03 2.58
CA THR A 93 -6.64 -8.39 1.56
C THR A 93 -7.98 -7.74 1.89
N THR A 94 -8.87 -7.68 0.90
CA THR A 94 -10.26 -7.26 1.11
C THR A 94 -11.00 -8.26 2.01
N ARG A 95 -11.76 -7.74 2.99
CA ARG A 95 -12.59 -8.57 3.90
C ARG A 95 -13.70 -9.30 3.15
N LYS A 96 -14.38 -8.57 2.27
CA LYS A 96 -15.41 -9.13 1.39
C LYS A 96 -14.77 -9.57 0.07
N PRO A 97 -15.26 -10.65 -0.56
CA PRO A 97 -14.86 -10.99 -1.92
C PRO A 97 -15.08 -9.82 -2.87
N VAL A 98 -14.07 -9.55 -3.71
CA VAL A 98 -14.14 -8.55 -4.78
C VAL A 98 -14.18 -9.31 -6.10
N SER A 99 -15.14 -8.97 -6.96
CA SER A 99 -15.30 -9.61 -8.27
C SER A 99 -14.03 -9.50 -9.12
N GLN A 100 -13.82 -10.48 -10.00
CA GLN A 100 -12.70 -10.46 -10.93
C GLN A 100 -12.71 -9.21 -11.83
N ALA A 101 -13.91 -8.75 -12.24
CA ALA A 101 -14.06 -7.53 -13.03
C ALA A 101 -13.53 -6.29 -12.29
N LYS A 102 -13.84 -6.16 -10.99
CA LYS A 102 -13.28 -5.07 -10.16
C LYS A 102 -11.77 -5.22 -9.96
N ARG A 103 -11.26 -6.43 -9.68
CA ARG A 103 -9.80 -6.62 -9.57
C ARG A 103 -9.09 -6.22 -10.86
N ARG A 104 -9.61 -6.64 -12.02
CA ARG A 104 -9.08 -6.22 -13.33
C ARG A 104 -9.12 -4.69 -13.50
N GLY A 105 -10.21 -4.03 -13.11
CA GLY A 105 -10.30 -2.56 -13.16
C GLY A 105 -9.27 -1.86 -12.28
N MET A 106 -9.02 -2.38 -11.07
CA MET A 106 -7.94 -1.89 -10.18
C MET A 106 -6.59 -1.99 -10.88
N ILE A 107 -6.28 -3.13 -11.48
CA ILE A 107 -4.98 -3.35 -12.15
C ILE A 107 -4.83 -2.48 -13.40
N GLN A 108 -5.88 -2.34 -14.20
CA GLN A 108 -5.88 -1.46 -15.37
C GLN A 108 -5.60 -0.01 -14.98
N PHE A 109 -6.26 0.49 -13.94
CA PHE A 109 -5.99 1.83 -13.42
C PHE A 109 -4.54 1.94 -12.94
N ALA A 110 -4.08 1.00 -12.12
CA ALA A 110 -2.72 1.00 -11.59
C ALA A 110 -1.65 1.02 -12.71
N GLN A 111 -1.88 0.26 -13.78
CA GLN A 111 -0.99 0.22 -14.95
C GLN A 111 -1.01 1.53 -15.75
N GLN A 112 -2.15 2.21 -15.87
CA GLN A 112 -2.26 3.51 -16.55
C GLN A 112 -1.47 4.63 -15.83
N GLU A 113 -1.24 4.47 -14.52
CA GLU A 113 -0.47 5.43 -13.73
C GLU A 113 1.05 5.20 -13.81
N LEU A 114 1.52 4.10 -14.41
CA LEU A 114 2.95 3.79 -14.53
C LEU A 114 3.72 4.92 -15.22
N GLY A 115 4.89 5.25 -14.69
CA GLY A 115 5.76 6.30 -15.22
C GLY A 115 5.35 7.72 -14.82
N LYS A 116 4.21 7.92 -14.15
CA LYS A 116 3.89 9.23 -13.57
C LYS A 116 4.90 9.62 -12.50
N GLY A 117 5.27 10.90 -12.48
CA GLY A 117 6.23 11.44 -11.52
C GLY A 117 5.73 11.40 -10.08
N TYR A 118 6.66 11.36 -9.12
CA TYR A 118 6.36 11.39 -7.69
C TYR A 118 6.25 12.83 -7.15
N ALA A 119 5.40 13.05 -6.15
CA ALA A 119 5.43 14.29 -5.38
C ALA A 119 6.73 14.38 -4.58
N LEU A 120 7.58 15.38 -4.85
CA LEU A 120 8.85 15.61 -4.13
C LEU A 120 8.66 15.43 -2.61
N TRP A 121 9.38 14.48 -2.06
CA TRP A 121 9.32 14.05 -0.65
C TRP A 121 9.34 15.21 0.36
N LYS A 122 10.12 16.27 0.08
CA LYS A 122 10.22 17.45 0.93
C LYS A 122 8.90 18.22 1.02
N SER A 123 8.14 18.31 -0.07
CA SER A 123 6.83 18.95 -0.11
C SER A 123 5.77 18.14 0.63
N ILE A 124 5.90 16.81 0.63
CA ILE A 124 5.01 15.90 1.36
C ILE A 124 5.26 16.01 2.87
N VAL A 125 6.52 15.91 3.32
CA VAL A 125 6.85 16.03 4.75
C VAL A 125 6.46 17.41 5.28
N LEU A 126 6.76 18.47 4.53
CA LEU A 126 6.37 19.84 4.88
C LEU A 126 4.84 20.00 4.89
N GLY A 127 4.14 19.44 3.91
CA GLY A 127 2.68 19.42 3.84
C GLY A 127 2.05 18.70 5.02
N PHE A 128 2.50 17.49 5.35
CA PHE A 128 2.04 16.73 6.53
C PHE A 128 2.32 17.48 7.83
N PHE A 129 3.50 18.08 7.99
CA PHE A 129 3.86 18.87 9.16
C PHE A 129 2.94 20.10 9.34
N ILE A 130 2.68 20.84 8.26
CA ILE A 130 1.78 22.01 8.28
C ILE A 130 0.33 21.59 8.53
N LEU A 131 -0.13 20.50 7.92
CA LEU A 131 -1.50 20.00 7.98
C LEU A 131 -1.86 19.41 9.35
N PHE A 132 -0.93 18.74 10.03
CA PHE A 132 -1.13 18.25 11.40
C PHE A 132 -1.06 19.37 12.45
N HIS A 133 -0.42 20.50 12.14
CA HIS A 133 -0.33 21.66 13.03
C HIS A 133 -1.40 22.74 12.80
N ARG A 134 -2.12 22.72 11.68
CA ARG A 134 -3.27 23.63 11.43
C ARG A 134 -4.50 22.80 11.10
N GLY A 135 -5.51 22.83 11.97
CA GLY A 135 -6.84 22.28 11.69
C GLY A 135 -7.35 22.79 10.35
N VAL A 136 -7.58 21.87 9.40
CA VAL A 136 -7.57 22.21 7.97
C VAL A 136 -8.93 22.67 7.51
N ASP A 137 -8.95 23.93 7.08
CA ASP A 137 -10.04 24.58 6.38
C ASP A 137 -10.25 23.96 4.98
N THR A 138 -11.49 23.61 4.70
CA THR A 138 -11.94 22.97 3.47
C THR A 138 -12.11 24.01 2.37
N ARG A 139 -11.02 24.40 1.72
CA ARG A 139 -11.06 25.05 0.40
C ARG A 139 -9.67 24.96 -0.22
N ASP A 140 -9.47 23.97 -1.07
CA ASP A 140 -8.71 24.29 -2.27
C ASP A 140 -9.05 23.41 -3.46
N ARG A 141 -9.27 24.13 -4.56
CA ARG A 141 -9.99 23.78 -5.78
C ARG A 141 -9.00 23.30 -6.83
N LEU A 142 -9.32 22.19 -7.48
CA LEU A 142 -8.92 21.83 -8.85
C LEU A 142 -7.46 22.12 -9.25
N ARG A 143 -6.54 21.21 -8.90
CA ARG A 143 -5.35 20.95 -9.74
C ARG A 143 -5.23 19.46 -9.97
N ARG A 144 -5.23 19.05 -11.25
CA ARG A 144 -4.73 17.74 -11.69
C ARG A 144 -3.24 17.70 -11.36
N GLU A 145 -2.91 17.29 -10.14
CA GLU A 145 -1.53 17.18 -9.70
C GLU A 145 -0.91 15.91 -10.27
N ASN A 146 0.10 16.06 -11.12
CA ASN A 146 0.85 14.98 -11.79
C ASN A 146 1.75 14.16 -10.83
N LYS A 147 1.40 14.07 -9.55
CA LYS A 147 2.34 13.71 -8.49
C LYS A 147 1.66 12.92 -7.36
N LEU A 148 1.56 11.59 -7.52
CA LEU A 148 0.97 10.70 -6.51
C LEU A 148 2.02 10.28 -5.47
N TYR A 149 1.61 10.19 -4.21
CA TYR A 149 2.39 9.52 -3.17
C TYR A 149 1.76 8.17 -2.80
N CYS A 150 2.50 7.30 -2.12
CA CYS A 150 2.22 5.86 -2.08
C CYS A 150 0.81 5.48 -1.61
N SER A 151 0.35 6.02 -0.49
CA SER A 151 -0.99 5.75 0.04
C SER A 151 -2.10 6.40 -0.77
N TRP A 152 -1.87 7.59 -1.35
CA TRP A 152 -2.81 8.20 -2.28
C TRP A 152 -2.97 7.37 -3.55
N TYR A 153 -1.87 6.86 -4.11
CA TYR A 153 -1.90 5.97 -5.26
C TYR A 153 -2.72 4.70 -5.00
N VAL A 154 -2.50 4.05 -3.84
CA VAL A 154 -3.31 2.89 -3.41
C VAL A 154 -4.79 3.26 -3.30
N ALA A 155 -5.12 4.41 -2.70
CA ALA A 155 -6.50 4.88 -2.57
C ALA A 155 -7.19 5.04 -3.93
N GLN A 156 -6.51 5.66 -4.91
CA GLN A 156 -7.06 5.85 -6.25
C GLN A 156 -7.33 4.54 -6.98
N ILE A 157 -6.45 3.55 -6.85
CA ILE A 157 -6.65 2.20 -7.43
C ILE A 157 -7.96 1.59 -6.93
N TYR A 158 -8.22 1.70 -5.63
CA TYR A 158 -9.44 1.18 -5.01
C TYR A 158 -10.68 2.00 -5.38
N ASN A 159 -10.57 3.33 -5.42
CA ASN A 159 -11.65 4.22 -5.82
C ASN A 159 -12.05 4.07 -7.29
N ALA A 160 -11.12 3.71 -8.18
CA ALA A 160 -11.39 3.44 -9.59
C ALA A 160 -12.45 2.35 -9.81
N VAL A 161 -12.71 1.50 -8.81
CA VAL A 161 -13.72 0.44 -8.84
C VAL A 161 -14.79 0.57 -7.76
N GLY A 162 -14.91 1.78 -7.19
CA GLY A 162 -15.92 2.15 -6.19
C GLY A 162 -15.70 1.47 -4.84
N LEU A 163 -14.45 1.19 -4.45
CA LEU A 163 -14.10 0.70 -3.11
C LEU A 163 -13.41 1.80 -2.33
N ASP A 164 -14.16 2.58 -1.55
CA ASP A 164 -13.59 3.66 -0.75
C ASP A 164 -12.94 3.13 0.54
N LEU A 165 -11.59 3.17 0.59
CA LEU A 165 -10.82 2.70 1.73
C LEU A 165 -11.00 3.57 2.98
N LYS A 166 -11.38 4.85 2.85
CA LYS A 166 -11.64 5.75 3.99
C LYS A 166 -12.74 6.76 3.64
N LYS A 167 -13.97 6.41 4.00
CA LYS A 167 -15.15 7.26 3.82
C LYS A 167 -14.95 8.68 4.37
N GLY A 168 -15.35 9.66 3.56
CA GLY A 168 -15.41 11.06 3.97
C GLY A 168 -14.06 11.76 4.09
N VAL A 169 -12.96 11.13 3.66
CA VAL A 169 -11.64 11.76 3.59
C VAL A 169 -11.18 11.81 2.15
N SER A 170 -10.72 12.98 1.72
CA SER A 170 -10.11 13.10 0.40
C SER A 170 -8.87 12.23 0.31
N ASP A 171 -8.74 11.48 -0.79
CA ASP A 171 -7.60 10.58 -1.04
C ASP A 171 -6.24 11.26 -0.89
N ARG A 172 -6.17 12.57 -1.15
CA ARG A 172 -4.97 13.41 -1.00
C ARG A 172 -4.47 13.57 0.42
N PHE A 173 -5.21 13.07 1.41
CA PHE A 173 -4.81 13.03 2.82
C PHE A 173 -4.72 11.60 3.36
N MET A 174 -4.79 10.60 2.49
CA MET A 174 -4.74 9.20 2.88
C MET A 174 -3.34 8.83 3.35
N THR A 175 -3.21 8.35 4.59
CA THR A 175 -1.95 7.81 5.11
C THR A 175 -1.88 6.28 4.96
N PRO A 176 -0.69 5.66 5.05
CA PRO A 176 -0.59 4.20 5.16
C PRO A 176 -1.35 3.63 6.38
N GLU A 177 -1.42 4.38 7.48
CA GLU A 177 -2.22 4.01 8.67
C GLU A 177 -3.72 3.96 8.37
N ASP A 178 -4.22 4.91 7.60
CA ASP A 178 -5.62 4.94 7.19
C ASP A 178 -5.99 3.71 6.36
N ILE A 179 -5.10 3.29 5.46
CA ILE A 179 -5.25 2.05 4.70
C ILE A 179 -5.30 0.85 5.66
N ALA A 180 -4.37 0.80 6.63
CA ALA A 180 -4.32 -0.28 7.62
C ALA A 180 -5.60 -0.37 8.48
N ARG A 181 -6.22 0.77 8.78
CA ARG A 181 -7.46 0.89 9.57
C ARG A 181 -8.73 0.77 8.74
N SER A 182 -8.61 0.67 7.41
CA SER A 182 -9.76 0.60 6.53
C SER A 182 -10.68 -0.56 6.92
N PRO A 183 -12.00 -0.32 7.08
CA PRO A 183 -12.95 -1.39 7.37
C PRO A 183 -13.10 -2.37 6.20
N LEU A 184 -12.62 -2.01 5.01
CA LEU A 184 -12.64 -2.90 3.84
C LEU A 184 -11.50 -3.91 3.85
N LEU A 185 -10.43 -3.66 4.59
CA LEU A 185 -9.21 -4.46 4.58
C LEU A 185 -9.03 -5.24 5.88
N VAL A 186 -8.36 -6.38 5.76
CA VAL A 186 -7.91 -7.20 6.89
C VAL A 186 -6.49 -7.66 6.63
N ARG A 187 -5.65 -7.58 7.66
CA ARG A 187 -4.30 -8.13 7.61
C ARG A 187 -4.38 -9.64 7.45
N ARG A 188 -3.70 -10.18 6.44
CA ARG A 188 -3.71 -11.60 6.11
C ARG A 188 -2.41 -12.32 6.47
N GLY A 189 -1.28 -11.62 6.50
CA GLY A 189 0.00 -12.21 6.90
C GLY A 189 1.17 -11.23 6.91
N VAL A 190 2.33 -11.74 7.29
CA VAL A 190 3.61 -11.01 7.30
C VAL A 190 4.53 -11.59 6.24
N LEU A 191 4.93 -10.76 5.27
CA LEU A 191 5.80 -11.16 4.17
C LEU A 191 7.29 -11.02 4.52
N LYS A 192 7.61 -10.10 5.43
CA LYS A 192 8.97 -9.90 5.92
C LYS A 192 8.95 -9.38 7.35
N MET A 193 9.80 -9.96 8.20
CA MET A 193 10.18 -9.38 9.47
C MET A 193 11.61 -8.87 9.36
N HIS A 194 11.84 -7.59 9.67
CA HIS A 194 13.19 -7.13 9.96
C HIS A 194 13.53 -7.58 11.38
N ARG A 195 14.68 -8.24 11.55
CA ARG A 195 15.27 -8.48 12.86
C ARG A 195 16.55 -7.65 12.86
N ASP A 196 16.64 -6.70 13.78
CA ASP A 196 17.92 -6.05 14.06
C ASP A 196 18.90 -7.14 14.47
N LYS A 197 20.06 -7.19 13.81
CA LYS A 197 21.16 -8.05 14.22
C LYS A 197 21.92 -7.38 15.34
#